data_AF-A0A9D7HFF9-F1
#
_entry.id   AF-A0A9D7HFF9-F1
#
_cell.length_a   1.000
_cell.length_b   1.000
_cell.length_c   1.000
_cell.angle_alpha   90.00
_cell.angle_beta   90.00
_cell.angle_gamma   90.00
#
_symmetry.space_group_name_H-M   'P 1'
#
loop_
_entity.id
_entity.type
_entity.pdbx_description
1 polymer ?
#
loop_
_entity_poly.entity_id
_entity_poly.type
_entity_poly.pdbx_seq_one_letter_code
_entity_poly.pdbx_strand_id
1 'polypeptide(L)'
;MSYVKNHFLTFEIPYLKEGKDHKYRPDFIVRIKLANGDMANLIIEITGMEFDKKEKRWYVLNRWLPAVNAVRKEYDMDPWYFTEVAGTSVTSRTT
;
A
#
# COMPACT_ATOMS: atom_id res chain seq x y z
N MET A 1 17.38 -4.46 0.58
CA MET A 1 15.92 -4.45 0.33
C MET A 1 15.33 -5.63 1.04
N SER A 2 14.25 -5.45 1.78
CA SER A 2 13.51 -6.54 2.45
C SER A 2 12.02 -6.35 2.23
N TYR A 3 11.26 -7.44 2.27
CA TYR A 3 9.81 -7.39 2.13
C TYR A 3 9.16 -8.45 3.00
N VAL A 4 7.89 -8.24 3.31
CA VAL A 4 7.08 -9.18 4.05
C VAL A 4 5.66 -9.17 3.49
N LYS A 5 5.08 -10.35 3.31
CA LYS A 5 3.64 -10.48 3.06
C LYS A 5 2.93 -10.08 4.34
N ASN A 6 1.92 -9.23 4.25
CA ASN A 6 1.10 -8.79 5.37
C ASN A 6 0.12 -9.89 5.86
N HIS A 7 0.59 -11.13 5.87
CA HIS A 7 -0.10 -12.27 6.43
C HIS A 7 0.28 -12.34 7.91
N PHE A 8 -0.73 -12.31 8.79
CA PHE A 8 -0.59 -12.29 10.26
C PHE A 8 0.09 -11.07 10.90
N LEU A 9 0.60 -10.10 10.13
CA LEU A 9 1.17 -8.88 10.69
C LEU A 9 0.13 -7.88 11.21
N THR A 10 -1.12 -8.01 10.75
CA THR A 10 -2.22 -7.12 11.14
C THR A 10 -1.92 -5.63 10.86
N PHE A 11 -1.08 -5.34 9.86
CA PHE A 11 -0.91 -3.99 9.37
C PHE A 11 -2.17 -3.57 8.60
N GLU A 12 -2.91 -2.61 9.13
CA GLU A 12 -4.22 -2.20 8.64
C GLU A 12 -4.26 -0.67 8.46
N ILE A 13 -4.83 -0.23 7.34
CA ILE A 13 -5.07 1.17 7.03
C ILE A 13 -6.56 1.47 7.25
N PRO A 14 -6.91 2.39 8.15
CA PRO A 14 -8.30 2.76 8.37
C PRO A 14 -8.85 3.55 7.17
N TYR A 15 -10.09 3.29 6.78
CA TYR A 15 -10.83 4.07 5.81
C TYR A 15 -12.31 4.13 6.19
N LEU A 16 -13.03 5.15 5.71
CA LEU A 16 -14.47 5.24 5.87
C LEU A 16 -15.17 4.80 4.59
N LYS A 17 -16.20 3.99 4.74
CA LYS A 17 -17.13 3.62 3.67
C LYS A 17 -18.55 3.75 4.17
N GLU A 18 -19.37 4.52 3.47
CA GLU A 18 -20.77 4.76 3.85
C GLU A 18 -20.94 5.24 5.32
N GLY A 19 -19.98 6.06 5.80
CA GLY A 19 -19.98 6.59 7.16
C GLY A 19 -19.60 5.59 8.26
N LYS A 20 -19.12 4.38 7.89
CA LYS A 20 -18.65 3.36 8.83
C LYS A 20 -17.14 3.21 8.73
N ASP A 21 -16.52 2.87 9.87
CA ASP A 21 -15.11 2.53 9.94
C ASP A 21 -14.86 1.16 9.31
N HIS A 22 -13.90 1.12 8.40
CA HIS A 22 -13.39 -0.09 7.79
C HIS A 22 -11.87 -0.14 7.85
N LYS A 23 -11.33 -1.33 7.62
CA LYS A 23 -9.89 -1.57 7.60
C LYS A 23 -9.49 -2.21 6.28
N TYR A 24 -8.45 -1.65 5.67
CA TYR A 24 -7.82 -2.19 4.48
C TYR A 24 -6.48 -2.81 4.88
N ARG A 25 -6.28 -4.08 4.54
CA ARG A 25 -5.02 -4.80 4.78
C ARG A 25 -4.29 -4.95 3.44
N PRO A 26 -3.23 -4.16 3.18
CA PRO A 26 -2.47 -4.29 1.93
C PRO A 26 -1.70 -5.62 1.87
N ASP A 27 -1.34 -6.08 0.69
CA ASP A 27 -0.66 -7.38 0.53
C ASP A 27 0.77 -7.44 1.05
N PHE A 28 1.59 -6.41 0.78
CA PHE A 28 3.02 -6.41 1.14
C PHE A 28 3.49 -5.08 1.70
N ILE A 29 4.44 -5.18 2.63
CA ILE A 29 5.24 -4.05 3.11
C ILE A 29 6.69 -4.30 2.69
N VAL A 30 7.30 -3.30 2.06
CA VAL A 30 8.65 -3.39 1.50
C VAL A 30 9.50 -2.27 2.05
N ARG A 31 10.73 -2.62 2.43
CA ARG A 31 11.78 -1.68 2.80
C ARG A 31 12.75 -1.49 1.63
N ILE A 32 12.75 -0.30 1.07
CA ILE A 32 13.54 0.06 -0.12
C ILE A 32 14.56 1.16 0.19
N LYS A 33 15.62 1.23 -0.61
CA LYS A 33 16.58 2.35 -0.63
C LYS A 33 16.28 3.20 -1.85
N LEU A 34 16.06 4.49 -1.65
CA LEU A 34 15.79 5.47 -2.70
C LEU A 34 17.08 5.83 -3.45
N ALA A 35 16.95 6.43 -4.63
CA ALA A 35 18.08 6.82 -5.46
C ALA A 35 19.01 7.84 -4.78
N ASN A 36 18.47 8.67 -3.88
CA ASN A 36 19.23 9.63 -3.08
C ASN A 36 19.93 8.99 -1.87
N GLY A 37 19.79 7.68 -1.65
CA GLY A 37 20.42 6.95 -0.56
C GLY A 37 19.55 6.75 0.68
N ASP A 38 18.42 7.46 0.79
CA ASP A 38 17.52 7.36 1.94
C ASP A 38 16.75 6.04 1.95
N MET A 39 16.28 5.63 3.12
CA MET A 39 15.39 4.48 3.24
C MET A 39 13.93 4.91 3.12
N ALA A 40 13.07 3.99 2.67
CA ALA A 40 11.63 4.21 2.59
C ALA A 40 10.84 2.93 2.80
N ASN A 41 9.60 3.11 3.24
CA ASN A 41 8.58 2.05 3.31
C ASN A 41 7.68 2.15 2.07
N LEU A 42 7.43 1.02 1.42
CA LEU A 42 6.55 0.91 0.26
C LEU A 42 5.48 -0.12 0.54
N ILE A 43 4.23 0.30 0.41
CA ILE A 43 3.07 -0.59 0.39
C ILE A 43 2.86 -1.06 -1.06
N ILE A 44 2.74 -2.36 -1.24
CA ILE A 44 2.38 -2.96 -2.53
C ILE A 44 1.07 -3.73 -2.39
N GLU A 45 0.11 -3.39 -3.24
CA GLU A 45 -1.16 -4.10 -3.39
C GLU A 45 -1.18 -4.87 -4.72
N ILE A 46 -1.55 -6.15 -4.66
CA ILE A 46 -1.72 -6.98 -5.87
C ILE A 46 -3.17 -6.86 -6.35
N THR A 47 -3.35 -6.23 -7.50
CA THR A 47 -4.67 -5.90 -8.05
C THR A 47 -5.18 -6.96 -9.03
N GLY A 48 -6.22 -7.71 -8.65
CA GLY A 48 -7.22 -8.31 -9.58
C GLY A 48 -8.35 -7.36 -10.03
N MET A 49 -9.39 -7.85 -10.70
CA MET A 49 -10.52 -7.03 -11.20
C MET A 49 -11.60 -6.79 -10.13
N GLU A 50 -11.62 -5.66 -9.41
CA GLU A 50 -12.73 -5.32 -8.48
C GLU A 50 -12.96 -3.80 -8.29
N PHE A 51 -14.24 -3.42 -8.08
CA PHE A 51 -14.71 -2.05 -7.85
C PHE A 51 -14.35 -1.48 -6.46
N ASP A 52 -14.29 -2.31 -5.42
CA ASP A 52 -14.02 -1.91 -4.02
C ASP A 52 -12.59 -1.36 -3.81
N LYS A 53 -11.74 -1.48 -4.84
CA LYS A 53 -10.36 -0.96 -4.84
C LYS A 53 -10.31 0.55 -4.96
N LYS A 54 -11.26 1.17 -5.66
CA LYS A 54 -11.22 2.61 -5.92
C LYS A 54 -11.28 3.44 -4.64
N GLU A 55 -12.18 3.06 -3.72
CA GLU A 55 -12.35 3.79 -2.46
C GLU A 55 -11.16 3.60 -1.51
N LYS A 56 -10.72 2.35 -1.29
CA LYS A 56 -9.54 2.04 -0.46
C LYS A 56 -8.30 2.76 -0.97
N ARG A 57 -8.04 2.68 -2.28
CA ARG A 57 -6.94 3.38 -2.95
C ARG A 57 -7.05 4.89 -2.75
N TRP A 58 -8.24 5.46 -2.92
CA TRP A 58 -8.45 6.89 -2.71
C TRP A 58 -8.11 7.30 -1.28
N TYR A 59 -8.51 6.52 -0.27
CA TYR A 59 -8.17 6.80 1.13
C TYR A 59 -6.68 6.66 1.42
N VAL A 60 -6.02 5.64 0.88
CA VAL A 60 -4.56 5.48 1.02
C VAL A 60 -3.84 6.70 0.44
N LEU A 61 -4.16 7.09 -0.80
CA LEU A 61 -3.48 8.17 -1.51
C LEU A 61 -3.80 9.57 -0.96
N ASN A 62 -5.05 9.83 -0.56
CA ASN A 62 -5.51 11.19 -0.24
C ASN A 62 -5.68 11.45 1.26
N ARG A 63 -5.64 10.42 2.11
CA ARG A 63 -5.79 10.57 3.56
C ARG A 63 -4.60 9.99 4.30
N TRP A 64 -4.39 8.67 4.20
CA TRP A 64 -3.43 7.98 5.05
C TRP A 64 -1.99 8.35 4.72
N LEU A 65 -1.57 8.28 3.44
CA LEU A 65 -0.21 8.63 3.03
C LEU A 65 0.17 10.08 3.35
N PRO A 66 -0.66 11.09 3.05
CA PRO A 66 -0.38 12.46 3.47
C PRO A 66 -0.21 12.59 4.98
N ALA A 67 -1.09 11.95 5.76
CA ALA A 67 -1.05 12.05 7.22
C ALA A 67 0.23 11.45 7.80
N VAL A 68 0.59 10.21 7.44
CA VAL A 68 1.80 9.55 7.99
C VAL A 68 3.08 10.24 7.54
N ASN A 69 3.12 10.77 6.31
CA ASN A 69 4.28 11.49 5.82
C ASN A 69 4.41 12.91 6.40
N ALA A 70 3.30 13.54 6.80
CA ALA A 70 3.33 14.88 7.41
C ALA A 70 4.02 14.87 8.78
N VAL A 71 3.82 13.81 9.56
CA VAL A 71 4.40 13.68 10.92
C VAL A 71 5.81 13.09 10.91
N ARG A 72 6.32 12.59 9.78
CA ARG A 72 7.55 11.80 9.73
C ARG A 72 8.78 12.47 10.35
N LYS A 73 8.92 13.79 10.20
CA LYS A 73 10.07 14.54 10.75
C LYS A 73 10.00 14.66 12.26
N GLU A 74 8.81 14.76 12.82
CA GLU A 74 8.57 14.85 14.26
C GLU A 74 8.91 13.53 14.96
N TYR A 75 8.64 12.40 14.31
CA TYR A 75 8.83 11.06 14.86
C TYR A 75 10.06 10.32 14.31
N ASP A 76 10.95 10.99 13.59
CA ASP A 76 12.14 10.40 12.94
C ASP A 76 11.82 9.14 12.12
N MET A 77 10.80 9.24 11.26
CA MET A 77 10.31 8.14 10.42
C MET A 77 10.70 8.33 8.95
N ASP A 78 10.96 7.22 8.28
CA ASP A 78 11.14 7.20 6.83
C ASP A 78 9.81 7.43 6.08
N PRO A 79 9.85 7.97 4.86
CA PRO A 79 8.66 8.12 4.03
C PRO A 79 7.95 6.80 3.74
N TRP A 80 6.63 6.93 3.59
CA TRP A 80 5.75 5.89 3.06
C TRP A 80 5.34 6.21 1.63
N TYR A 81 5.36 5.18 0.78
CA TYR A 81 4.85 5.20 -0.59
C TYR A 81 3.86 4.06 -0.82
N PHE A 82 3.10 4.12 -1.90
CA PHE A 82 2.13 3.10 -2.28
C PHE A 82 2.17 2.83 -3.79
N THR A 83 2.02 1.57 -4.18
CA THR A 83 1.82 1.18 -5.57
C THR A 83 0.87 -0.03 -5.69
N GLU A 84 0.22 -0.14 -6.84
CA GLU A 84 -0.63 -1.26 -7.21
C GLU A 84 0.01 -2.00 -8.38
N VAL A 85 0.05 -3.33 -8.29
CA VAL A 85 0.56 -4.21 -9.35
C VAL A 85 -0.59 -5.06 -9.86
N ALA A 86 -1.00 -4.87 -11.11
CA ALA A 86 -2.01 -5.71 -11.74
C ALA A 86 -1.37 -7.00 -12.29
N GLY A 87 -2.01 -8.15 -12.09
CA GLY A 87 -1.60 -9.39 -12.73
C GLY A 87 -1.90 -9.35 -14.23
N THR A 88 -0.90 -9.49 -15.08
CA THR A 88 -1.11 -9.77 -16.51
C THR A 88 -1.66 -11.19 -16.63
N SER A 89 -2.89 -11.34 -17.13
CA SER A 89 -3.38 -12.65 -17.57
C SER A 89 -2.51 -13.13 -18.73
N VAL A 90 -1.57 -14.04 -18.46
CA VAL A 90 -0.88 -14.78 -19.51
C VAL A 90 -1.91 -15.77 -20.05
N THR A 91 -2.63 -15.38 -21.10
CA THR A 91 -3.43 -16.33 -21.87
C THR A 91 -2.45 -17.23 -22.63
N SER A 92 -2.08 -18.36 -22.04
CA SER A 92 -1.40 -19.42 -22.76
C SER A 92 -2.31 -19.89 -23.90
N ARG A 93 -2.07 -19.41 -25.12
CA ARG A 93 -2.59 -20.06 -26.32
C ARG A 93 -1.79 -21.34 -26.49
N THR A 94 -2.40 -22.45 -26.10
CA THR A 94 -1.95 -23.78 -26.50
C THR A 94 -2.16 -23.88 -28.02
N THR A 95 -1.07 -24.08 -28.76
CA THR A 95 -1.08 -24.61 -30.13
C THR A 95 -0.72 -26.08 -30.08
#